data_AF-J3I0U6-F1
#
_entry.id   AF-J3I0U6-F1
#
_cell.length_a   1.000
_cell.length_b   1.000
_cell.length_c   1.000
_cell.angle_alpha   90.00
_cell.angle_beta   90.00
_cell.angle_gamma   90.00
#
_symmetry.space_group_name_H-M   'P 1'
#
loop_
_entity.id
_entity.type
_entity.pdbx_description
1 polymer ?
#
loop_
_entity_poly.entity_id
_entity_poly.type
_entity_poly.pdbx_seq_one_letter_code
_entity_poly.pdbx_strand_id
1 'polypeptide(L)'
;MQMSVITIHPLIDGSLFLDAVRAQRIAKVAEMASRLVETGAFVDHSDSIMVLASFGYAPFEVHALVTDARQVATEHVVAMEMCEAGQ
;
A
#
# COMPACT_ATOMS: atom_id res chain seq x y z
N MET A 1 52.25 3.14 11.89
CA MET A 1 51.30 3.95 11.11
C MET A 1 49.95 3.28 11.15
N GLN A 2 49.00 3.83 11.90
CA GLN A 2 47.65 3.27 12.04
C GLN A 2 46.81 3.76 10.85
N MET A 3 46.30 2.84 10.03
CA MET A 3 45.34 3.15 8.97
C MET A 3 43.97 3.43 9.61
N SER A 4 43.53 4.68 9.57
CA SER A 4 42.15 5.03 9.91
C SER A 4 41.24 4.53 8.78
N VAL A 5 40.43 3.51 9.07
CA VAL A 5 39.37 3.05 8.19
C VAL A 5 38.29 4.13 8.17
N ILE A 6 38.16 4.83 7.04
CA ILE A 6 37.08 5.80 6.83
C ILE A 6 35.83 4.98 6.47
N THR A 7 34.92 4.82 7.42
CA THR A 7 33.59 4.29 7.15
C THR A 7 32.79 5.37 6.45
N ILE A 8 32.79 5.35 5.11
CA ILE A 8 31.93 6.20 4.28
C ILE A 8 30.50 5.70 4.51
N HIS A 9 29.71 6.44 5.29
CA HIS A 9 28.26 6.27 5.29
C HIS A 9 27.78 6.87 3.97
N PRO A 10 27.16 6.09 3.07
CA PRO A 10 26.58 6.67 1.87
C PRO A 10 25.54 7.70 2.32
N LEU A 11 25.81 8.96 2.01
CA LEU A 11 24.79 10.00 2.08
C LEU A 11 23.65 9.53 1.18
N ILE A 12 22.44 9.52 1.71
CA ILE A 12 21.23 9.16 0.97
C ILE A 12 21.00 10.30 -0.04
N ASP A 13 21.72 10.24 -1.15
CA ASP A 13 21.52 11.12 -2.28
C ASP A 13 20.16 10.74 -2.89
N GLY A 14 19.20 11.63 -2.70
CA GLY A 14 17.80 11.42 -3.02
C GLY A 14 17.53 11.17 -4.50
N SER A 15 16.54 10.32 -4.74
CA SER A 15 15.61 10.27 -5.89
C SER A 15 15.22 8.81 -6.14
N LEU A 16 16.14 7.99 -6.65
CA LEU A 16 15.83 6.63 -7.10
C LEU A 16 15.38 5.69 -5.97
N PHE A 17 16.00 5.78 -4.79
CA PHE A 17 15.61 4.97 -3.64
C PHE A 17 14.22 5.36 -3.10
N LEU A 18 13.92 6.65 -3.08
CA LEU A 18 12.61 7.15 -2.66
C LEU A 18 11.51 6.78 -3.66
N ASP A 19 11.83 6.76 -4.95
CA ASP A 19 10.91 6.33 -6.00
C ASP A 19 10.64 4.82 -5.93
N ALA A 20 11.66 4.00 -5.66
CA ALA A 20 11.50 2.57 -5.44
C ALA A 20 10.60 2.28 -4.22
N VAL A 21 10.83 2.98 -3.11
CA VAL A 21 10.00 2.85 -1.89
C VAL A 21 8.56 3.31 -2.15
N ARG A 22 8.39 4.41 -2.90
CA ARG A 22 7.06 4.89 -3.30
C ARG A 22 6.35 3.87 -4.18
N ALA A 23 7.03 3.32 -5.18
CA ALA A 23 6.48 2.31 -6.08
C ALA A 23 6.06 1.04 -5.30
N GLN A 24 6.89 0.60 -4.35
CA GLN A 24 6.56 -0.53 -3.48
C GLN A 24 5.32 -0.25 -2.64
N ARG A 25 5.20 0.95 -2.06
CA ARG A 25 4.01 1.37 -1.31
C ARG A 25 2.76 1.36 -2.18
N ILE A 26 2.82 1.93 -3.39
CA ILE A 26 1.70 1.96 -4.33
C ILE A 26 1.27 0.54 -4.69
N ALA A 27 2.23 -0.33 -5.02
CA ALA A 27 1.94 -1.73 -5.34
C ALA A 27 1.26 -2.44 -4.16
N LYS A 28 1.72 -2.21 -2.93
CA LYS A 28 1.12 -2.80 -1.72
C LYS A 28 -0.30 -2.30 -1.47
N VAL A 29 -0.56 -1.00 -1.64
CA VAL A 29 -1.90 -0.42 -1.53
C VAL A 29 -2.84 -1.02 -2.57
N ALA A 30 -2.39 -1.16 -3.83
CA ALA A 30 -3.19 -1.77 -4.89
C ALA A 30 -3.52 -3.24 -4.60
N GLU A 31 -2.54 -4.00 -4.09
CA GLU A 31 -2.74 -5.40 -3.67
C GLU A 31 -3.79 -5.52 -2.56
N MET A 32 -3.66 -4.71 -1.50
CA MET A 32 -4.61 -4.68 -0.39
C MET A 32 -6.01 -4.23 -0.85
N ALA A 33 -6.08 -3.22 -1.72
CA ALA A 33 -7.34 -2.75 -2.30
C ALA A 33 -8.04 -3.86 -3.10
N SER A 34 -7.30 -4.64 -3.91
CA SER A 34 -7.85 -5.80 -4.62
C SER A 34 -8.51 -6.79 -3.67
N ARG A 35 -7.87 -7.12 -2.54
CA ARG A 35 -8.45 -8.01 -1.51
C ARG A 35 -9.70 -7.44 -0.88
N LEU A 36 -9.73 -6.14 -0.63
CA LEU A 36 -10.91 -5.48 -0.08
C LEU A 36 -12.07 -5.46 -1.08
N VAL A 37 -11.81 -5.23 -2.37
CA VAL A 37 -12.83 -5.33 -3.42
C VAL A 37 -13.37 -6.75 -3.54
N GLU A 38 -12.49 -7.75 -3.63
CA GLU A 38 -12.85 -9.18 -3.71
C GLU A 38 -13.77 -9.63 -2.57
N THR A 39 -13.60 -9.05 -1.38
CA THR A 39 -14.35 -9.42 -0.17
C THR A 39 -15.49 -8.47 0.17
N GLY A 40 -15.60 -7.33 -0.52
CA GLY A 40 -16.54 -6.24 -0.20
C GLY A 40 -16.22 -5.48 1.09
N ALA A 41 -15.09 -5.76 1.74
CA ALA A 41 -14.77 -5.28 3.09
C ALA A 41 -14.13 -3.87 3.12
N PHE A 42 -14.37 -3.02 2.12
CA PHE A 42 -13.78 -1.66 2.04
C PHE A 42 -14.66 -0.58 2.73
N VAL A 43 -15.93 -0.87 3.01
CA VAL A 43 -16.88 0.10 3.56
C VAL A 43 -16.62 0.40 5.04
N ASP A 44 -16.43 -0.62 5.87
CA ASP A 44 -16.11 -0.45 7.29
C ASP A 44 -14.61 -0.59 7.55
N HIS A 45 -14.07 0.28 8.41
CA HIS A 45 -12.64 0.31 8.70
C HIS A 45 -12.17 -0.90 9.51
N SER A 46 -12.96 -1.35 10.49
CA SER A 46 -12.61 -2.48 11.35
C SER A 46 -12.65 -3.78 10.54
N ASP A 47 -13.66 -3.94 9.69
CA ASP A 47 -13.77 -5.08 8.78
C ASP A 47 -12.60 -5.12 7.80
N SER A 48 -12.20 -3.97 7.24
CA SER A 48 -11.01 -3.90 6.39
C SER A 48 -9.75 -4.39 7.12
N ILE A 49 -9.54 -3.97 8.37
CA ILE A 49 -8.38 -4.41 9.17
C ILE A 49 -8.44 -5.92 9.41
N MET A 50 -9.59 -6.44 9.82
CA MET A 50 -9.76 -7.87 10.10
C MET A 50 -9.52 -8.72 8.86
N VAL A 51 -10.05 -8.31 7.71
CA VAL A 51 -9.87 -9.02 6.45
C VAL A 51 -8.41 -8.98 6.01
N LEU A 52 -7.76 -7.82 6.03
CA LEU A 52 -6.35 -7.73 5.65
C LEU A 52 -5.45 -8.52 6.60
N ALA A 53 -5.73 -8.51 7.91
CA ALA A 53 -5.01 -9.34 8.85
C ALA A 53 -5.20 -10.85 8.58
N SER A 54 -6.40 -11.27 8.15
CA SER A 54 -6.67 -12.69 7.84
C SER A 54 -5.96 -13.16 6.55
N PHE A 55 -5.67 -12.24 5.63
CA PHE A 55 -4.80 -12.48 4.46
C PHE A 55 -3.30 -12.55 4.81
N GLY A 56 -2.92 -12.32 6.07
CA GLY A 56 -1.54 -12.46 6.54
C GLY A 56 -0.66 -11.24 6.32
N TYR A 57 -1.24 -10.07 5.99
CA TYR A 57 -0.48 -8.83 5.95
C TYR A 57 0.08 -8.49 7.33
N ALA A 58 1.29 -7.90 7.38
CA ALA A 58 1.88 -7.55 8.66
C ALA A 58 1.04 -6.45 9.34
N PRO A 59 0.83 -6.49 10.67
CA PRO A 59 -0.02 -5.52 11.35
C PRO A 59 0.38 -4.06 11.10
N PHE A 60 1.69 -3.79 10.98
CA PHE A 60 2.18 -2.45 10.67
C PHE A 60 1.77 -1.98 9.26
N GLU A 61 1.78 -2.87 8.26
CA GLU A 61 1.37 -2.54 6.89
C GLU A 61 -0.14 -2.28 6.84
N VAL A 62 -0.92 -3.12 7.53
CA VAL A 62 -2.37 -2.97 7.62
C VAL A 62 -2.71 -1.60 8.20
N HIS A 63 -2.19 -1.27 9.38
CA HIS A 63 -2.50 0.02 10.00
C HIS A 63 -1.96 1.23 9.22
N ALA A 64 -0.81 1.09 8.56
CA ALA A 64 -0.22 2.20 7.79
C ALA A 64 -0.95 2.47 6.45
N LEU A 65 -1.56 1.44 5.84
CA LEU A 65 -2.05 1.50 4.46
C LEU A 65 -3.56 1.25 4.31
N VAL A 66 -4.28 0.80 5.35
CA VAL A 66 -5.70 0.44 5.26
C VAL A 66 -6.59 1.58 4.76
N THR A 67 -6.31 2.82 5.17
CA THR A 67 -7.11 3.98 4.71
C THR A 67 -6.97 4.19 3.20
N ASP A 68 -5.74 4.14 2.69
CA ASP A 68 -5.46 4.30 1.26
C ASP A 68 -6.02 3.11 0.45
N ALA A 69 -5.88 1.89 0.96
CA ALA A 69 -6.41 0.70 0.32
C ALA A 69 -7.94 0.75 0.20
N ARG A 70 -8.64 1.21 1.25
CA ARG A 70 -10.10 1.41 1.22
C ARG A 70 -10.52 2.46 0.21
N GLN A 71 -9.78 3.57 0.14
CA GLN A 71 -10.05 4.62 -0.83
C GLN A 71 -9.90 4.08 -2.27
N VAL A 72 -8.77 3.43 -2.57
CA VAL A 72 -8.53 2.84 -3.90
C VAL A 72 -9.58 1.78 -4.27
N ALA A 73 -9.98 0.94 -3.31
CA ALA A 73 -11.05 -0.04 -3.50
C ALA A 73 -12.39 0.64 -3.84
N THR A 74 -12.74 1.71 -3.12
CA THR A 74 -13.97 2.47 -3.37
C THR A 74 -13.95 3.13 -4.75
N GLU A 75 -12.84 3.79 -5.10
CA GLU A 75 -12.65 4.43 -6.41
C GLU A 75 -12.77 3.41 -7.54
N HIS A 76 -12.21 2.21 -7.37
CA HIS A 76 -12.31 1.14 -8.35
C HIS A 76 -13.75 0.69 -8.58
N VAL A 77 -14.51 0.43 -7.50
CA VAL A 77 -15.93 0.04 -7.61
C VAL A 77 -16.76 1.13 -8.27
N VAL A 78 -16.58 2.39 -7.85
CA VAL A 78 -17.29 3.52 -8.47
C VAL A 78 -16.96 3.63 -9.96
N ALA A 79 -15.69 3.47 -10.35
CA ALA A 79 -15.31 3.52 -11.75
C ALA A 79 -15.97 2.41 -12.59
N MET A 80 -16.08 1.19 -12.04
CA MET A 80 -16.77 0.08 -12.72
C MET A 80 -18.26 0.39 -12.93
N GLU A 81 -18.95 0.81 -11.87
CA GLU A 81 -20.38 1.17 -11.95
C GLU A 81 -20.65 2.28 -12.98
N MET A 82 -19.75 3.28 -13.05
CA MET A 82 -19.87 4.37 -14.03
C MET A 82 -19.65 3.89 -15.47
N CYS A 83 -18.77 2.91 -15.68
CA CYS A 83 -18.58 2.31 -17.00
C CYS A 83 -19.78 1.46 -17.44
N GLU A 84 -20.40 0.73 -16.52
CA GLU A 84 -21.57 -0.10 -16.80
C GLU A 84 -22.84 0.71 -17.05
N ALA A 85 -23.03 1.83 -16.34
CA ALA A 85 -24.17 2.72 -16.54
C ALA A 85 -24.12 3.55 -17.85
N GLY A 86 -22.99 3.52 -18.56
CA GLY A 86 -22.76 4.24 -19.82
C GLY A 86 -23.02 3.42 -21.09
N GLN A 87 -23.42 2.15 -20.97
CA GLN A 87 -23.82 1.27 -22.08
C GLN A 87 -25.35 1.16 -22.17
#